data_AF-A0A6N2KHQ8-F1
#
_entry.id   AF-A0A6N2KHQ8-F1
#
_cell.length_a   1.000
_cell.length_b   1.000
_cell.length_c   1.000
_cell.angle_alpha   90.00
_cell.angle_beta   90.00
_cell.angle_gamma   90.00
#
_symmetry.space_group_name_H-M   'P 1'
#
loop_
_entity.id
_entity.type
_entity.pdbx_description
1 polymer ?
#
loop_
_entity_poly.entity_id
_entity_poly.type
_entity_poly.pdbx_seq_one_letter_code
_entity_poly.pdbx_strand_id
1 'polypeptide(L)'
;MDDQGSEKVKPKLVARLGKNLFHGSHSMALESVNKIQVEEDILRQLKRSMYTNIPSSFMEIIIDGVVPVIGVDFEGERDAYIVKLSDNTRPDATISCKCSVMANKKLVLNEVELNPVRQMVIDVSCLDKNLDLRLMVCTKKILTTLTDDEKSSISDLINSAVLDSDMKGGLRWPLGASSGGRFSVIATWHTVTKAYKSSSFKLKVRDADRFDFKSGSGETEREIFLKLKRIEPGAETDSICNMLKDSLRLIWEKFLL
;
A
#
# COMPACT_ATOMS: atom_id res chain seq x y z
N MET A 1 -2.23 -38.81 -3.42
CA MET A 1 -3.14 -37.70 -3.06
C MET A 1 -2.19 -36.53 -2.90
N ASP A 2 -1.98 -35.85 -4.00
CA ASP A 2 -0.72 -35.18 -4.27
C ASP A 2 -0.74 -33.80 -3.63
N ASP A 3 0.33 -33.53 -2.88
CA ASP A 3 0.63 -32.25 -2.25
C ASP A 3 0.89 -31.21 -3.35
N GLN A 4 -0.18 -30.62 -3.89
CA GLN A 4 -0.11 -29.45 -4.75
C GLN A 4 0.49 -28.30 -3.93
N GLY A 5 1.71 -27.90 -4.32
CA GLY A 5 2.55 -26.91 -3.65
C GLY A 5 1.76 -25.78 -2.99
N SER A 6 1.74 -25.80 -1.67
CA SER A 6 0.96 -24.89 -0.84
C SER A 6 1.26 -23.42 -1.16
N GLU A 7 0.25 -22.69 -1.64
CA GLU A 7 0.33 -21.25 -1.79
C GLU A 7 0.57 -20.62 -0.42
N LYS A 8 1.67 -19.87 -0.28
CA LYS A 8 2.04 -19.26 1.01
C LYS A 8 1.17 -18.02 1.27
N VAL A 9 -0.01 -18.25 1.80
CA VAL A 9 -0.95 -17.21 2.25
C VAL A 9 -0.47 -16.67 3.60
N LYS A 10 -0.10 -15.37 3.65
CA LYS A 10 0.33 -14.72 4.89
C LYS A 10 -0.59 -13.55 5.25
N PRO A 11 -1.38 -13.63 6.34
CA PRO A 11 -2.09 -12.47 6.85
C PRO A 11 -1.09 -11.42 7.36
N LYS A 12 -1.47 -10.16 7.24
CA LYS A 12 -0.68 -9.00 7.69
C LYS A 12 -1.61 -7.96 8.26
N LEU A 13 -1.33 -7.50 9.46
CA LEU A 13 -1.95 -6.29 10.00
C LEU A 13 -1.11 -5.07 9.63
N VAL A 14 -1.77 -4.09 9.04
CA VAL A 14 -1.16 -2.86 8.56
C VAL A 14 -1.91 -1.67 9.15
N ALA A 15 -1.19 -0.77 9.79
CA ALA A 15 -1.66 0.55 10.16
C ALA A 15 -1.18 1.55 9.11
N ARG A 16 -2.09 2.36 8.58
CA ARG A 16 -1.79 3.42 7.60
C ARG A 16 -2.30 4.75 8.12
N LEU A 17 -1.49 5.80 7.95
CA LEU A 17 -1.82 7.15 8.38
C LEU A 17 -2.34 7.97 7.19
N GLY A 18 -3.14 8.99 7.47
CA GLY A 18 -3.75 9.85 6.45
C GLY A 18 -4.86 10.72 7.02
N LYS A 19 -5.80 11.14 6.17
CA LYS A 19 -6.99 11.88 6.57
C LYS A 19 -8.26 11.26 6.02
N ASN A 20 -9.28 11.11 6.88
CA ASN A 20 -10.59 10.68 6.46
C ASN A 20 -11.31 11.84 5.76
N LEU A 21 -11.66 11.63 4.50
CA LEU A 21 -12.48 12.54 3.73
C LEU A 21 -13.91 12.04 3.77
N PHE A 22 -14.82 12.92 4.17
CA PHE A 22 -16.25 12.66 4.23
C PHE A 22 -16.90 13.21 2.97
N HIS A 23 -17.55 12.35 2.20
CA HIS A 23 -18.31 12.76 1.04
C HIS A 23 -19.74 13.01 1.50
N GLY A 24 -20.26 14.22 1.28
CA GLY A 24 -21.65 14.54 1.57
C GLY A 24 -22.59 13.61 0.81
N SER A 25 -23.71 13.25 1.43
CA SER A 25 -24.85 12.69 0.72
C SER A 25 -25.82 13.81 0.37
N HIS A 26 -26.52 13.72 -0.77
CA HIS A 26 -27.59 14.67 -1.12
C HIS A 26 -28.68 14.78 -0.04
N SER A 27 -28.80 13.78 0.84
CA SER A 27 -29.76 13.74 1.95
C SER A 27 -29.33 14.49 3.21
N MET A 28 -28.06 14.89 3.32
CA MET A 28 -27.52 15.59 4.49
C MET A 28 -27.28 17.05 4.08
N ALA A 29 -28.28 17.91 4.27
CA ALA A 29 -28.09 19.35 4.16
C ALA A 29 -27.08 19.78 5.23
N LEU A 30 -25.81 19.92 4.84
CA LEU A 30 -24.71 20.32 5.72
C LEU A 30 -24.92 21.72 6.32
N GLU A 31 -25.95 22.44 5.88
CA GLU A 31 -26.40 23.72 6.44
C GLU A 31 -26.88 23.62 7.89
N SER A 32 -27.29 22.44 8.37
CA SER A 32 -27.76 22.24 9.75
C SER A 32 -26.65 21.79 10.72
N VAL A 33 -25.45 21.48 10.23
CA VAL A 33 -24.34 21.03 11.07
C VAL A 33 -23.60 22.26 11.61
N ASN A 34 -23.97 22.67 12.82
CA ASN A 34 -23.21 23.67 13.56
C ASN A 34 -21.73 23.22 13.61
N LYS A 35 -20.82 24.02 13.04
CA LYS A 35 -19.37 23.72 12.86
C LYS A 35 -18.61 23.33 14.14
N ILE A 36 -19.25 23.40 15.30
CA ILE A 36 -18.63 23.31 16.61
C ILE A 36 -18.75 21.91 17.22
N GLN A 37 -19.74 21.09 16.83
CA GLN A 37 -19.89 19.71 17.33
C GLN A 37 -20.52 18.83 16.25
N VAL A 38 -19.68 18.16 15.46
CA VAL A 38 -20.14 17.05 14.63
C VAL A 38 -20.03 15.78 15.46
N GLU A 39 -21.17 15.19 15.83
CA GLU A 39 -21.19 13.93 16.58
C GLU A 39 -20.59 12.79 15.75
N GLU A 40 -19.80 11.92 16.40
CA GLU A 40 -19.14 10.78 15.76
C GLU A 40 -20.13 9.87 15.02
N ASP A 41 -21.35 9.74 15.56
CA ASP A 41 -22.43 8.93 15.00
C ASP A 41 -22.92 9.45 13.65
N ILE A 42 -22.95 10.77 13.46
CA ILE A 42 -23.30 11.40 12.19
C ILE A 42 -22.21 11.11 11.16
N LEU A 43 -20.95 11.28 11.54
CA LEU A 43 -19.82 10.97 10.68
C LEU A 43 -19.84 9.51 10.25
N ARG A 44 -20.27 8.57 11.12
CA ARG A 44 -20.26 7.10 10.85
C ARG A 44 -21.17 6.69 9.72
N GLN A 45 -22.20 7.48 9.43
CA GLN A 45 -23.15 7.23 8.35
C GLN A 45 -22.69 7.75 6.99
N LEU A 46 -21.72 8.66 6.96
CA LEU A 46 -21.21 9.24 5.73
C LEU A 46 -20.30 8.28 4.97
N LYS A 47 -20.32 8.37 3.64
CA LYS A 47 -19.34 7.68 2.79
C LYS A 47 -17.97 8.31 3.00
N ARG A 48 -16.98 7.49 3.37
CA ARG A 48 -15.63 7.96 3.67
C ARG A 48 -14.59 7.40 2.71
N SER A 49 -13.55 8.16 2.46
CA SER A 49 -12.29 7.67 1.87
C SER A 49 -11.14 8.10 2.77
N MET A 50 -10.01 7.41 2.67
CA MET A 50 -8.80 7.77 3.41
C MET A 50 -7.81 8.35 2.41
N TYR A 51 -7.50 9.63 2.57
CA TYR A 51 -6.49 10.35 1.81
C TYR A 51 -5.12 10.12 2.45
N THR A 52 -4.23 9.45 1.74
CA THR A 52 -2.98 8.93 2.31
C THR A 52 -1.76 9.75 1.93
N ASN A 53 -1.91 10.80 1.14
CA ASN A 53 -0.83 11.70 0.78
C ASN A 53 -0.58 12.70 1.92
N ILE A 54 0.48 12.44 2.67
CA ILE A 54 0.87 13.20 3.86
C ILE A 54 1.86 14.32 3.45
N PRO A 55 1.76 15.54 4.01
CA PRO A 55 2.73 16.60 3.73
C PRO A 55 4.19 16.17 4.02
N SER A 56 5.16 16.69 3.26
CA SER A 56 6.57 16.35 3.44
C SER A 56 7.10 16.68 4.84
N SER A 57 6.64 17.77 5.44
CA SER A 57 6.99 18.16 6.80
C SER A 57 6.64 17.08 7.83
N PHE A 58 5.51 16.38 7.66
CA PHE A 58 5.16 15.25 8.52
C PHE A 58 6.09 14.05 8.30
N MET A 59 6.50 13.78 7.06
CA MET A 59 7.47 12.72 6.77
C MET A 59 8.80 12.98 7.48
N GLU A 60 9.27 14.24 7.45
CA GLU A 60 10.46 14.70 8.16
C GLU A 60 10.30 14.57 9.68
N ILE A 61 9.19 15.02 10.26
CA ILE A 61 8.90 14.84 11.70
C ILE A 61 8.96 13.36 12.10
N ILE A 62 8.42 12.45 11.29
CA ILE A 62 8.48 11.02 11.59
C ILE A 62 9.92 10.49 11.51
N ILE A 63 10.68 10.86 10.48
CA ILE A 63 12.04 10.36 10.27
C ILE A 63 13.03 10.95 11.29
N ASP A 64 12.99 12.25 11.51
CA ASP A 64 14.00 12.96 12.31
C ASP A 64 13.59 13.06 13.79
N GLY A 65 12.28 13.08 14.08
CA GLY A 65 11.75 13.19 15.43
C GLY A 65 11.35 11.84 16.01
N VAL A 66 10.46 11.11 15.33
CA VAL A 66 9.84 9.90 15.92
C VAL A 66 10.79 8.71 15.89
N VAL A 67 11.41 8.40 14.75
CA VAL A 67 12.27 7.22 14.58
C VAL A 67 13.38 7.11 15.63
N PRO A 68 14.15 8.19 15.95
CA PRO A 68 15.16 8.13 17.00
C PRO A 68 14.57 7.86 18.38
N VAL A 69 13.42 8.47 18.70
CA VAL A 69 12.75 8.35 20.01
C VAL A 69 12.24 6.92 20.26
N ILE A 70 11.73 6.26 19.22
CA ILE A 70 11.22 4.89 19.34
C ILE A 70 12.33 3.82 19.20
N GLY A 71 13.56 4.22 18.88
CA GLY A 71 14.73 3.34 18.81
C GLY A 71 14.60 2.23 17.76
N VAL A 72 14.13 2.55 16.55
CA VAL A 72 14.02 1.57 15.45
C VAL A 72 15.20 1.64 14.48
N ASP A 73 15.64 0.49 13.99
CA ASP A 73 16.80 0.39 13.11
C ASP A 73 16.46 0.74 11.67
N PHE A 74 17.30 1.53 11.01
CA PHE A 74 17.18 1.73 9.57
C PHE A 74 17.54 0.44 8.82
N GLU A 75 16.60 -0.09 8.05
CA GLU A 75 16.80 -1.32 7.26
C GLU A 75 17.33 -1.00 5.85
N GLY A 76 17.07 0.21 5.36
CA GLY A 76 17.50 0.64 4.04
C GLY A 76 16.43 1.41 3.28
N GLU A 77 16.88 1.98 2.17
CA GLU A 77 16.03 2.60 1.16
C GLU A 77 15.87 1.66 -0.03
N ARG A 78 14.66 1.58 -0.56
CA ARG A 78 14.35 0.79 -1.75
C ARG A 78 13.66 1.65 -2.78
N ASP A 79 14.35 1.89 -3.88
CA ASP A 79 13.76 2.33 -5.15
C ASP A 79 13.23 1.10 -5.90
N ALA A 80 11.95 1.13 -6.27
CA ALA A 80 11.31 0.05 -7.00
C ALA A 80 10.24 0.59 -7.94
N TYR A 81 10.16 -0.05 -9.10
CA TYR A 81 9.06 0.08 -10.04
C TYR A 81 8.05 -1.04 -9.79
N ILE A 82 6.77 -0.74 -9.87
CA ILE A 82 5.68 -1.71 -9.72
C ILE A 82 4.79 -1.58 -10.95
N VAL A 83 4.79 -2.62 -11.78
CA VAL A 83 3.90 -2.72 -12.93
C VAL A 83 2.69 -3.55 -12.53
N LYS A 84 1.50 -3.00 -12.71
CA LYS A 84 0.26 -3.72 -12.47
C LYS A 84 -0.31 -4.23 -13.77
N LEU A 85 -0.67 -5.51 -13.77
CA LEU A 85 -1.20 -6.20 -14.92
C LEU A 85 -2.62 -6.69 -14.63
N SER A 86 -3.50 -6.56 -15.63
CA SER A 86 -4.71 -7.38 -15.71
C SER A 86 -4.40 -8.71 -16.38
N ASP A 87 -5.06 -9.76 -15.93
CA ASP A 87 -5.03 -11.10 -16.54
C ASP A 87 -6.40 -11.36 -17.19
N ASN A 88 -6.46 -11.56 -18.50
CA ASN A 88 -7.73 -11.77 -19.20
C ASN A 88 -8.44 -13.08 -18.80
N THR A 89 -7.72 -14.06 -18.24
CA THR A 89 -8.32 -15.30 -17.72
C THR A 89 -8.76 -15.17 -16.26
N ARG A 90 -8.35 -14.10 -15.58
CA ARG A 90 -8.68 -13.78 -14.17
C ARG A 90 -8.97 -12.28 -14.04
N PRO A 91 -10.08 -11.79 -14.60
CA PRO A 91 -10.34 -10.35 -14.72
C PRO A 91 -10.41 -9.61 -13.37
N ASP A 92 -10.82 -10.30 -12.30
CA ASP A 92 -10.90 -9.74 -10.95
C ASP A 92 -9.56 -9.72 -10.21
N ALA A 93 -8.54 -10.40 -10.76
CA ALA A 93 -7.21 -10.46 -10.18
C ALA A 93 -6.30 -9.42 -10.84
N THR A 94 -5.68 -8.58 -10.01
CA THR A 94 -4.58 -7.73 -10.45
C THR A 94 -3.27 -8.32 -10.01
N ILE A 95 -2.37 -8.52 -10.97
CA ILE A 95 -0.99 -8.95 -10.72
C ILE A 95 -0.14 -7.70 -10.52
N SER A 96 0.73 -7.71 -9.52
CA SER A 96 1.75 -6.70 -9.26
C SER A 96 3.13 -7.31 -9.49
N CYS A 97 3.86 -6.75 -10.44
CA CYS A 97 5.23 -7.10 -10.79
C CYS A 97 6.16 -6.06 -10.18
N LYS A 98 6.98 -6.45 -9.20
CA LYS A 98 7.98 -5.56 -8.61
C LYS A 98 9.29 -5.69 -9.34
N CYS A 99 9.79 -4.56 -9.83
CA CYS A 99 11.00 -4.46 -10.61
C CYS A 99 12.01 -3.53 -9.94
N SER A 100 13.30 -3.82 -10.16
CA SER A 100 14.41 -2.91 -9.84
C SER A 100 15.09 -2.49 -11.13
N VAL A 101 15.81 -1.38 -11.09
CA VAL A 101 16.60 -0.90 -12.23
C VAL A 101 18.04 -1.39 -12.09
N MET A 102 18.58 -1.99 -13.15
CA MET A 102 20.00 -2.31 -13.27
C MET A 102 20.81 -1.09 -13.69
N ALA A 103 22.15 -1.15 -13.53
CA ALA A 103 23.06 -0.09 -13.97
C ALA A 103 22.91 0.27 -15.46
N ASN A 104 22.53 -0.69 -16.31
CA ASN A 104 22.26 -0.49 -17.73
C ASN A 104 20.85 0.10 -18.03
N LYS A 105 20.15 0.62 -17.02
CA LYS A 105 18.80 1.20 -17.12
C LYS A 105 17.70 0.23 -17.57
N LYS A 106 17.93 -1.09 -17.51
CA LYS A 106 16.87 -2.09 -17.74
C LYS A 106 16.18 -2.49 -16.44
N LEU A 107 14.89 -2.81 -16.53
CA LEU A 107 14.13 -3.39 -15.43
C LEU A 107 14.51 -4.86 -15.24
N VAL A 108 14.58 -5.29 -13.98
CA VAL A 108 14.66 -6.71 -13.58
C VAL A 108 13.46 -7.02 -12.70
N LEU A 109 12.71 -8.04 -13.10
CA LEU A 109 11.58 -8.55 -12.35
C LEU A 109 12.08 -9.32 -11.12
N ASN A 110 11.70 -8.84 -9.93
CA ASN A 110 12.13 -9.43 -8.65
C ASN A 110 11.05 -10.29 -7.99
N GLU A 111 9.79 -9.84 -8.04
CA GLU A 111 8.68 -10.49 -7.35
C GLU A 111 7.41 -10.31 -8.17
N VAL A 112 6.62 -11.38 -8.32
CA VAL A 112 5.28 -11.33 -8.89
C VAL A 112 4.28 -11.74 -7.80
N GLU A 113 3.30 -10.89 -7.54
CA GLU A 113 2.30 -11.10 -6.50
C GLU A 113 0.91 -10.73 -6.97
N LEU A 114 -0.11 -11.35 -6.39
CA LEU A 114 -1.46 -10.81 -6.51
C LEU A 114 -1.61 -9.61 -5.57
N ASN A 115 -2.41 -8.63 -6.02
CA ASN A 115 -2.83 -7.56 -5.15
C ASN A 115 -3.39 -8.14 -3.84
N PRO A 116 -3.05 -7.55 -2.69
CA PRO A 116 -3.47 -8.08 -1.41
C PRO A 116 -5.00 -7.97 -1.28
N VAL A 117 -5.62 -9.06 -0.83
CA VAL A 117 -7.04 -9.07 -0.46
C VAL A 117 -7.17 -8.41 0.90
N ARG A 118 -8.02 -7.39 1.01
CA ARG A 118 -8.31 -6.70 2.27
C ARG A 118 -9.46 -7.44 2.95
N GLN A 119 -9.14 -8.25 3.94
CA GLN A 119 -10.12 -9.03 4.71
C GLN A 119 -10.92 -8.13 5.65
N MET A 120 -10.25 -7.10 6.17
CA MET A 120 -10.84 -6.13 7.10
C MET A 120 -10.17 -4.78 6.89
N VAL A 121 -10.96 -3.71 6.90
CA VAL A 121 -10.51 -2.33 6.86
C VAL A 121 -11.35 -1.54 7.87
N ILE A 122 -10.69 -0.88 8.82
CA ILE A 122 -11.33 0.05 9.75
C ILE A 122 -10.65 1.41 9.62
N ASP A 123 -11.46 2.44 9.45
CA ASP A 123 -11.03 3.83 9.45
C ASP A 123 -11.47 4.50 10.76
N VAL A 124 -10.49 4.92 11.54
CA VAL A 124 -10.66 5.61 12.82
C VAL A 124 -10.40 7.09 12.58
N SER A 125 -11.39 7.93 12.88
CA SER A 125 -11.22 9.38 12.87
C SER A 125 -10.66 9.82 14.22
N CYS A 126 -9.51 10.47 14.22
CA CYS A 126 -8.79 10.86 15.43
C CYS A 126 -8.93 12.37 15.60
N LEU A 127 -10.05 12.79 16.19
CA LEU A 127 -10.48 14.20 16.20
C LEU A 127 -9.53 15.13 16.98
N ASP A 128 -8.76 14.59 17.92
CA ASP A 128 -7.76 15.27 18.74
C ASP A 128 -6.33 15.20 18.15
N LYS A 129 -6.20 14.70 16.91
CA LYS A 129 -4.92 14.40 16.24
C LYS A 129 -4.84 15.04 14.86
N ASN A 130 -3.63 15.32 14.36
CA ASN A 130 -3.50 15.84 12.99
C ASN A 130 -3.55 14.76 11.92
N LEU A 131 -3.59 13.47 12.27
CA LEU A 131 -3.78 12.38 11.31
C LEU A 131 -4.81 11.37 11.83
N ASP A 132 -5.53 10.78 10.90
CA ASP A 132 -6.44 9.67 11.10
C ASP A 132 -5.72 8.33 10.88
N LEU A 133 -6.35 7.24 11.33
CA LEU A 133 -5.78 5.90 11.29
C LEU A 133 -6.65 4.93 10.50
N ARG A 134 -6.04 4.24 9.53
CA ARG A 134 -6.64 3.08 8.86
C ARG A 134 -5.94 1.81 9.31
N LEU A 135 -6.68 0.89 9.91
CA LEU A 135 -6.24 -0.46 10.26
C LEU A 135 -6.73 -1.46 9.21
N MET A 136 -5.84 -2.33 8.72
CA MET A 136 -6.17 -3.30 7.69
C MET A 136 -5.60 -4.68 8.00
N VAL A 137 -6.44 -5.70 7.91
CA VAL A 137 -5.99 -7.08 7.79
C VAL A 137 -5.95 -7.43 6.31
N CYS A 138 -4.76 -7.66 5.79
CA CYS A 138 -4.53 -7.98 4.40
C CYS A 138 -3.94 -9.38 4.25
N THR A 139 -4.42 -10.11 3.26
CA THR A 139 -3.85 -11.38 2.85
C THR A 139 -3.07 -11.17 1.56
N LYS A 140 -1.77 -11.45 1.60
CA LYS A 140 -0.90 -11.38 0.42
C LYS A 140 -0.61 -12.78 -0.09
N LYS A 141 -0.77 -12.98 -1.39
CA LYS A 141 -0.46 -14.23 -2.09
C LYS A 141 0.67 -13.97 -3.09
N ILE A 142 1.80 -14.64 -2.87
CA ILE A 142 2.92 -14.64 -3.82
C ILE A 142 2.62 -15.73 -4.84
N LEU A 143 2.70 -15.39 -6.14
CA LEU A 143 2.45 -16.36 -7.19
C LEU A 143 3.71 -17.20 -7.40
N THR A 144 3.79 -18.34 -6.73
CA THR A 144 4.92 -19.28 -6.85
C THR A 144 4.72 -20.33 -7.95
N THR A 145 3.50 -20.46 -8.48
CA THR A 145 3.08 -21.51 -9.42
C THR A 145 2.77 -20.99 -10.83
N LEU A 146 3.38 -19.87 -11.24
CA LEU A 146 3.24 -19.40 -12.63
C LEU A 146 3.81 -20.46 -13.59
N THR A 147 3.09 -20.73 -14.68
CA THR A 147 3.61 -21.55 -15.78
C THR A 147 4.78 -20.83 -16.46
N ASP A 148 5.63 -21.56 -17.18
CA ASP A 148 6.77 -20.94 -17.85
C ASP A 148 6.32 -19.97 -18.97
N ASP A 149 5.21 -20.26 -19.64
CA ASP A 149 4.58 -19.35 -20.59
C ASP A 149 4.08 -18.06 -19.92
N GLU A 150 3.48 -18.16 -18.74
CA GLU A 150 3.04 -16.98 -17.96
C GLU A 150 4.25 -16.13 -17.54
N LYS A 151 5.32 -16.77 -17.03
CA LYS A 151 6.55 -16.09 -16.64
C LYS A 151 7.21 -15.40 -17.82
N SER A 152 7.29 -16.06 -18.98
CA SER A 152 7.85 -15.49 -20.21
C SER A 152 7.04 -14.28 -20.65
N SER A 153 5.71 -14.44 -20.75
CA SER A 153 4.82 -13.35 -21.17
C SER A 153 4.93 -12.12 -20.27
N ILE A 154 4.96 -12.32 -18.94
CA ILE A 154 5.17 -11.22 -17.99
C ILE A 154 6.56 -10.61 -18.18
N SER A 155 7.59 -11.43 -18.33
CA SER A 155 8.98 -10.95 -18.49
C SER A 155 9.15 -10.14 -19.77
N ASP A 156 8.58 -10.57 -20.89
CA ASP A 156 8.60 -9.86 -22.17
C ASP A 156 7.90 -8.50 -22.07
N LEU A 157 6.77 -8.46 -21.35
CA LEU A 157 6.04 -7.22 -21.08
C LEU A 157 6.85 -6.26 -20.21
N ILE A 158 7.57 -6.75 -19.20
CA ILE A 158 8.46 -5.92 -18.37
C ILE A 158 9.69 -5.46 -19.16
N ASN A 159 10.27 -6.33 -19.99
CA ASN A 159 11.47 -6.04 -20.79
C ASN A 159 11.21 -5.03 -21.91
N SER A 160 9.96 -4.90 -22.36
CA SER A 160 9.56 -3.90 -23.36
C SER A 160 9.32 -2.50 -22.77
N ALA A 161 9.28 -2.38 -21.44
CA ALA A 161 9.14 -1.10 -20.76
C ALA A 161 10.38 -0.22 -20.95
N VAL A 162 10.17 1.08 -21.12
CA VAL A 162 11.22 2.09 -21.18
C VAL A 162 11.12 2.97 -19.94
N LEU A 163 12.25 3.17 -19.26
CA LEU A 163 12.35 4.15 -18.17
C LEU A 163 12.17 5.55 -18.73
N ASP A 164 11.26 6.31 -18.14
CA ASP A 164 10.94 7.66 -18.55
C ASP A 164 10.57 8.48 -17.31
N SER A 165 11.54 9.24 -16.79
CA SER A 165 11.37 10.03 -15.56
C SER A 165 10.39 11.19 -15.69
N ASP A 166 10.10 11.62 -16.93
CA ASP A 166 9.20 12.73 -17.20
C ASP A 166 7.73 12.25 -17.22
N MET A 167 7.52 10.94 -17.29
CA MET A 167 6.21 10.31 -17.26
C MET A 167 5.81 9.92 -15.82
N LYS A 168 4.52 10.07 -15.51
CA LYS A 168 3.97 9.58 -14.24
C LYS A 168 4.14 8.07 -14.12
N GLY A 169 4.56 7.62 -12.94
CA GLY A 169 4.90 6.22 -12.68
C GLY A 169 6.25 5.79 -13.28
N GLY A 170 6.96 6.70 -13.94
CA GLY A 170 8.35 6.57 -14.40
C GLY A 170 8.60 5.55 -15.52
N LEU A 171 7.53 5.04 -16.14
CA LEU A 171 7.59 4.00 -17.16
C LEU A 171 6.65 4.30 -18.32
N ARG A 172 7.10 3.98 -19.53
CA ARG A 172 6.27 3.96 -20.74
C ARG A 172 6.51 2.71 -21.57
N TRP A 173 5.56 2.39 -22.43
CA TRP A 173 5.67 1.32 -23.41
C TRP A 173 5.61 1.88 -24.83
N PRO A 174 6.32 1.28 -25.79
CA PRO A 174 6.05 1.49 -27.20
C PRO A 174 4.58 1.23 -27.54
N LEU A 175 4.07 1.88 -28.59
CA LEU A 175 2.67 1.74 -29.01
C LEU A 175 2.34 0.25 -29.26
N GLY A 176 1.26 -0.23 -28.63
CA GLY A 176 0.83 -1.62 -28.73
C GLY A 176 1.63 -2.63 -27.90
N ALA A 177 2.73 -2.22 -27.25
CA ALA A 177 3.54 -3.12 -26.43
C ALA A 177 3.03 -3.27 -24.99
N SER A 178 2.13 -2.39 -24.52
CA SER A 178 1.54 -2.46 -23.18
C SER A 178 0.36 -3.44 -23.05
N SER A 179 -0.10 -4.01 -24.17
CA SER A 179 -1.24 -4.92 -24.20
C SER A 179 -1.08 -5.90 -25.36
N GLY A 180 -0.94 -7.19 -25.04
CA GLY A 180 -0.81 -8.25 -26.04
C GLY A 180 -0.90 -9.62 -25.40
N GLY A 181 -1.75 -10.49 -25.94
CA GLY A 181 -1.97 -11.84 -25.40
C GLY A 181 -2.81 -11.83 -24.12
N ARG A 182 -2.29 -12.47 -23.06
CA ARG A 182 -3.02 -12.70 -21.80
C ARG A 182 -2.98 -11.54 -20.81
N PHE A 183 -1.87 -10.81 -20.78
CA PHE A 183 -1.62 -9.76 -19.81
C PHE A 183 -1.59 -8.38 -20.46
N SER A 184 -2.15 -7.39 -19.76
CA SER A 184 -2.11 -5.98 -20.19
C SER A 184 -1.70 -5.11 -19.00
N VAL A 185 -0.87 -4.10 -19.26
CA VAL A 185 -0.48 -3.10 -18.25
C VAL A 185 -1.67 -2.19 -17.95
N ILE A 186 -2.01 -2.07 -16.67
CA ILE A 186 -3.13 -1.25 -16.20
C ILE A 186 -2.70 -0.10 -15.29
N ALA A 187 -1.53 -0.21 -14.65
CA ALA A 187 -0.96 0.89 -13.86
C ALA A 187 0.55 0.71 -13.70
N THR A 188 1.28 1.81 -13.49
CA THR A 188 2.71 1.82 -13.17
C THR A 188 2.97 2.72 -11.99
N TRP A 189 3.75 2.23 -11.03
CA TRP A 189 4.16 3.00 -9.87
C TRP A 189 5.69 3.03 -9.78
N HIS A 190 6.26 4.21 -9.57
CA HIS A 190 7.63 4.38 -9.10
C HIS A 190 7.58 4.69 -7.62
N THR A 191 8.31 3.93 -6.80
CA THR A 191 8.27 4.10 -5.34
C THR A 191 9.67 4.14 -4.75
N VAL A 192 9.91 5.13 -3.91
CA VAL A 192 11.10 5.21 -3.04
C VAL A 192 10.62 4.99 -1.62
N THR A 193 11.05 3.89 -0.99
CA THR A 193 10.60 3.53 0.36
C THR A 193 11.78 3.44 1.32
N LYS A 194 11.79 4.29 2.34
CA LYS A 194 12.64 4.14 3.53
C LYS A 194 11.96 3.20 4.50
N ALA A 195 12.70 2.20 4.98
CA ALA A 195 12.18 1.19 5.89
C ALA A 195 12.94 1.20 7.21
N TYR A 196 12.20 1.15 8.31
CA TYR A 196 12.73 1.05 9.66
C TYR A 196 12.14 -0.17 10.35
N LYS A 197 12.96 -0.91 11.08
CA LYS A 197 12.62 -2.23 11.60
C LYS A 197 12.74 -2.22 13.12
N SER A 198 11.74 -2.81 13.77
CA SER A 198 11.78 -3.15 15.19
C SER A 198 11.49 -4.63 15.40
N SER A 199 11.48 -5.09 16.65
CA SER A 199 11.06 -6.45 16.99
C SER A 199 9.55 -6.71 16.80
N SER A 200 8.72 -5.65 16.84
CA SER A 200 7.26 -5.73 16.80
C SER A 200 6.64 -5.28 15.48
N PHE A 201 7.29 -4.36 14.75
CA PHE A 201 6.77 -3.83 13.49
C PHE A 201 7.87 -3.48 12.49
N LYS A 202 7.43 -3.06 11.31
CA LYS A 202 8.26 -2.43 10.27
C LYS A 202 7.55 -1.15 9.81
N LEU A 203 8.15 -0.01 10.11
CA LEU A 203 7.71 1.29 9.63
C LEU A 203 8.20 1.49 8.20
N LYS A 204 7.34 2.05 7.35
CA LYS A 204 7.67 2.43 5.99
C LYS A 204 7.19 3.84 5.74
N VAL A 205 8.11 4.66 5.27
CA VAL A 205 7.90 6.01 4.78
C VAL A 205 8.19 5.96 3.29
N ARG A 206 7.24 6.35 2.46
CA ARG A 206 7.29 6.14 1.02
C ARG A 206 6.86 7.37 0.24
N ASP A 207 7.64 7.71 -0.76
CA ASP A 207 7.20 8.51 -1.90
C ASP A 207 6.76 7.55 -3.02
N ALA A 208 5.58 7.80 -3.58
CA ALA A 208 5.01 7.00 -4.65
C ALA A 208 4.51 7.90 -5.76
N ASP A 209 5.07 7.78 -6.95
CA ASP A 209 4.54 8.36 -8.17
C ASP A 209 3.81 7.28 -8.95
N ARG A 210 2.54 7.51 -9.29
CA ARG A 210 1.64 6.50 -9.82
C ARG A 210 0.96 7.00 -11.08
N PHE A 211 0.70 6.07 -11.98
CA PHE A 211 -0.15 6.31 -13.13
C PHE A 211 -1.10 5.12 -13.33
N ASP A 212 -2.39 5.43 -13.49
CA ASP A 212 -3.43 4.45 -13.81
C ASP A 212 -3.87 4.65 -15.27
N PHE A 213 -3.64 3.63 -16.10
CA PHE A 213 -3.95 3.69 -17.52
C PHE A 213 -5.45 3.58 -17.80
N LYS A 214 -6.24 3.02 -16.88
CA LYS A 214 -7.69 2.88 -17.04
C LYS A 214 -8.40 4.22 -16.87
N SER A 215 -8.00 5.00 -15.86
CA SER A 215 -8.55 6.34 -15.62
C SER A 215 -7.78 7.46 -16.33
N GLY A 216 -6.56 7.19 -16.80
CA GLY A 216 -5.67 8.21 -17.37
C GLY A 216 -5.16 9.21 -16.33
N SER A 217 -5.22 8.88 -15.03
CA SER A 217 -4.85 9.78 -13.94
C SER A 217 -3.51 9.39 -13.31
N GLY A 218 -2.69 10.40 -13.04
CA GLY A 218 -1.45 10.27 -12.28
C GLY A 218 -1.53 10.92 -10.91
N GLU A 219 -0.92 10.29 -9.91
CA GLU A 219 -0.90 10.78 -8.53
C GLU A 219 0.49 10.61 -7.92
N THR A 220 0.95 11.64 -7.21
CA THR A 220 2.16 11.55 -6.38
C THR A 220 1.76 11.62 -4.92
N GLU A 221 2.04 10.57 -4.17
CA GLU A 221 1.64 10.42 -2.78
C GLU A 221 2.82 10.13 -1.86
N ARG A 222 2.75 10.69 -0.67
CA ARG A 222 3.65 10.42 0.46
C ARG A 222 2.92 9.59 1.51
N GLU A 223 3.26 8.32 1.62
CA GLU A 223 2.58 7.38 2.50
C GLU A 223 3.42 7.01 3.73
N ILE A 224 2.77 6.94 4.89
CA ILE A 224 3.34 6.36 6.11
C ILE A 224 2.49 5.16 6.54
N PHE A 225 3.14 4.03 6.77
CA PHE A 225 2.46 2.83 7.25
C PHE A 225 3.36 1.91 8.05
N LEU A 226 2.76 1.25 9.04
CA LEU A 226 3.39 0.27 9.90
C LEU A 226 2.87 -1.13 9.54
N LYS A 227 3.78 -2.08 9.33
CA LYS A 227 3.46 -3.50 9.23
C LYS A 227 3.74 -4.18 10.55
N LEU A 228 2.71 -4.68 11.21
CA LEU A 228 2.85 -5.35 12.51
C LEU A 228 3.23 -6.82 12.27
N LYS A 229 4.25 -7.31 12.97
CA LYS A 229 4.93 -8.59 12.64
C LYS A 229 4.33 -9.83 13.31
N ARG A 230 3.65 -9.69 14.44
CA ARG A 230 3.42 -10.80 15.39
C ARG A 230 2.01 -11.40 15.39
N ILE A 231 1.21 -11.16 14.35
CA ILE A 231 -0.10 -11.81 14.22
C ILE A 231 0.09 -13.05 13.36
N GLU A 232 0.39 -14.16 14.03
CA GLU A 232 0.50 -15.48 13.42
C GLU A 232 -0.72 -16.35 13.79
N PRO A 233 -1.20 -17.20 12.87
CA PRO A 233 -2.26 -18.16 13.19
C PRO A 233 -1.82 -19.09 14.35
N GLY A 234 -2.65 -19.22 15.38
CA GLY A 234 -2.40 -20.11 16.52
C GLY A 234 -1.75 -19.46 17.74
N ALA A 235 -1.47 -18.15 17.71
CA ALA A 235 -1.09 -17.42 18.92
C ALA A 235 -2.30 -17.27 19.87
N GLU A 236 -2.03 -17.29 21.18
CA GLU A 236 -3.06 -17.10 22.21
C GLU A 236 -3.71 -15.73 22.08
N THR A 237 -5.04 -15.69 22.15
CA THR A 237 -5.84 -14.48 21.93
C THR A 237 -5.41 -13.32 22.83
N ASP A 238 -5.11 -13.58 24.10
CA ASP A 238 -4.71 -12.56 25.06
C ASP A 238 -3.36 -11.92 24.70
N SER A 239 -2.42 -12.72 24.18
CA SER A 239 -1.14 -12.24 23.67
C SER A 239 -1.35 -11.32 22.46
N ILE A 240 -2.22 -11.72 21.52
CA ILE A 240 -2.56 -10.90 20.35
C ILE A 240 -3.18 -9.57 20.76
N CYS A 241 -4.14 -9.59 21.69
CA CYS A 241 -4.81 -8.40 22.20
C CYS A 241 -3.84 -7.43 22.87
N ASN A 242 -2.96 -7.92 23.74
CA ASN A 242 -1.96 -7.10 24.41
C ASN A 242 -0.98 -6.46 23.41
N MET A 243 -0.48 -7.24 22.43
CA MET A 243 0.39 -6.72 21.38
C MET A 243 -0.30 -5.65 20.52
N LEU A 244 -1.58 -5.85 20.18
CA LEU A 244 -2.35 -4.88 19.43
C LEU A 244 -2.51 -3.59 20.24
N LYS A 245 -2.86 -3.71 21.53
CA LYS A 245 -3.00 -2.57 22.44
C LYS A 245 -1.71 -1.75 22.52
N ASP A 246 -0.56 -2.40 22.71
CA ASP A 246 0.73 -1.71 22.76
C ASP A 246 1.08 -1.03 21.42
N SER A 247 0.79 -1.69 20.30
CA SER A 247 1.02 -1.14 18.97
C SER A 247 0.14 0.08 18.70
N LEU A 248 -1.13 0.02 19.08
CA LEU A 248 -2.08 1.12 18.91
C LEU A 248 -1.73 2.30 19.83
N ARG A 249 -1.31 2.05 21.08
CA ARG A 249 -0.82 3.09 21.98
C ARG A 249 0.39 3.82 21.36
N LEU A 250 1.36 3.08 20.83
CA LEU A 250 2.52 3.68 20.16
C LEU A 250 2.11 4.55 18.97
N ILE A 251 1.20 4.05 18.12
CA ILE A 251 0.68 4.81 16.97
C ILE A 251 0.02 6.10 17.44
N TRP A 252 -0.84 6.02 18.45
CA TRP A 252 -1.57 7.15 19.01
C TRP A 252 -0.67 8.23 19.59
N GLU A 253 0.36 7.83 20.33
CA GLU A 253 1.25 8.74 21.03
C GLU A 253 2.32 9.36 20.13
N LYS A 254 2.79 8.63 19.11
CA LYS A 254 3.98 9.00 18.34
C LYS A 254 3.73 9.31 16.87
N PHE A 255 2.69 8.77 16.26
CA PHE A 255 2.50 8.83 14.80
C PHE A 255 1.29 9.65 14.37
N LEU A 256 0.27 9.78 15.21
CA LEU A 256 -0.91 10.60 14.93
C LEU A 256 -0.73 12.07 15.34
N LEU A 257 0.52 12.56 15.38
CA LEU A 257 0.88 13.89 15.87
C LEU A 257 -0.01 14.98 15.32
#